data_AF-A0A8G2CMD9-F1
#
_entry.id   AF-A0A8G2CMD9-F1
#
_cell.length_a   1.000
_cell.length_b   1.000
_cell.length_c   1.000
_cell.angle_alpha   90.00
_cell.angle_beta   90.00
_cell.angle_gamma   90.00
#
_symmetry.space_group_name_H-M   'P 1'
#
loop_
_entity.id
_entity.type
_entity.pdbx_description
1 polymer ?
#
loop_
_entity_poly.entity_id
_entity_poly.type
_entity_poly.pdbx_seq_one_letter_code
_entity_poly.pdbx_strand_id
1 'polypeptide(L)'
;MALDLTPLTNATARLREGLAGYERDTADEQIRDGLIQRFAFTYELCHRTLRRFLREAAASPDELDQMGFADLIRAGGEAGLLRAFRNF
;
A
#
# COMPACT_ATOMS: atom_id res chain seq x y z
N MET A 1 15.67 -10.55 9.04
CA MET A 1 15.89 -9.26 8.34
C MET A 1 14.72 -8.37 8.72
N ALA A 2 14.94 -7.11 9.08
CA ALA A 2 13.84 -6.23 9.48
C ALA A 2 13.12 -5.69 8.23
N LEU A 3 11.78 -5.61 8.28
CA LEU A 3 10.97 -4.99 7.24
C LEU A 3 11.40 -3.53 6.96
N ASP A 4 11.90 -3.26 5.75
CA ASP A 4 12.22 -1.90 5.31
C ASP A 4 10.98 -1.17 4.76
N LEU A 5 10.58 -0.11 5.47
CA LEU A 5 9.44 0.74 5.14
C LEU A 5 9.82 2.00 4.34
N THR A 6 11.10 2.21 4.06
CA THR A 6 11.62 3.38 3.34
C THR A 6 10.92 3.57 1.98
N PRO A 7 10.72 2.53 1.14
CA PRO A 7 10.07 2.69 -0.15
C PRO A 7 8.63 3.19 -0.03
N LEU A 8 7.86 2.64 0.91
CA LEU A 8 6.46 3.04 1.13
C LEU A 8 6.36 4.46 1.69
N THR A 9 7.26 4.82 2.60
CA THR A 9 7.35 6.16 3.19
C THR A 9 7.62 7.21 2.09
N ASN A 10 8.61 6.94 1.24
CA ASN A 10 8.97 7.82 0.13
C ASN A 10 7.83 7.92 -0.90
N ALA A 11 7.20 6.81 -1.27
CA ALA A 11 6.06 6.82 -2.19
C ALA A 11 4.89 7.66 -1.66
N THR A 12 4.56 7.50 -0.37
CA THR A 12 3.50 8.28 0.28
C THR A 12 3.84 9.77 0.31
N ALA A 13 5.10 10.14 0.57
CA ALA A 13 5.55 11.53 0.51
C ALA A 13 5.39 12.13 -0.90
N ARG A 14 5.83 11.40 -1.94
CA ARG A 14 5.67 11.82 -3.33
C ARG A 14 4.20 11.90 -3.77
N LEU A 15 3.34 11.02 -3.27
CA LEU A 15 1.90 11.08 -3.51
C LEU A 15 1.30 12.37 -2.91
N ARG A 16 1.63 12.70 -1.66
CA ARG A 16 1.18 13.96 -1.01
C ARG A 16 1.66 15.20 -1.76
N GLU A 17 2.91 15.21 -2.20
CA GLU A 17 3.44 16.31 -3.01
C GLU A 17 2.73 16.45 -4.36
N GLY A 18 2.38 15.32 -4.99
CA GLY A 18 1.61 15.32 -6.24
C GLY A 18 0.21 15.87 -6.03
N LEU A 19 -0.46 15.48 -4.94
CA LEU A 19 -1.78 15.98 -4.57
C LEU A 19 -1.75 17.49 -4.32
N ALA A 20 -0.82 17.97 -3.50
CA ALA A 20 -0.65 19.39 -3.24
C ALA A 20 -0.28 20.19 -4.51
N GLY A 21 0.32 19.53 -5.51
CA GLY A 21 0.54 20.09 -6.85
C GLY A 21 -0.76 20.26 -7.62
N TYR A 22 -1.53 19.19 -7.72
CA TYR A 22 -2.82 19.15 -8.41
C TYR A 22 -3.85 20.13 -7.82
N GLU A 23 -3.89 20.28 -6.51
CA GLU A 23 -4.82 21.20 -5.83
C GLU A 23 -4.60 22.68 -6.18
N ARG A 24 -3.44 23.06 -6.74
CA ARG A 24 -3.18 24.44 -7.20
C ARG A 24 -3.79 24.75 -8.55
N ASP A 25 -3.93 23.74 -9.40
CA ASP A 25 -4.58 23.84 -10.71
C ASP A 25 -5.16 22.48 -11.09
N THR A 26 -6.45 22.30 -10.80
CA THR A 26 -7.15 21.04 -11.05
C THR A 26 -7.50 20.83 -12.52
N ALA A 27 -7.31 21.84 -13.38
CA ALA A 27 -7.53 21.75 -14.82
C ALA A 27 -6.30 21.19 -15.56
N ASP A 28 -5.13 21.14 -14.91
CA ASP A 28 -3.92 20.55 -15.48
C ASP A 28 -4.04 19.01 -15.54
N GLU A 29 -4.36 18.51 -16.73
CA GLU A 29 -4.51 17.07 -16.98
C GLU A 29 -3.20 16.29 -16.86
N GLN A 30 -2.06 16.91 -17.17
CA GLN A 30 -0.76 16.25 -17.04
C GLN A 30 -0.42 16.01 -15.57
N ILE A 31 -0.72 16.97 -14.69
CA ILE A 31 -0.56 16.81 -13.24
C ILE A 31 -1.55 15.75 -12.72
N ARG A 32 -2.81 15.76 -13.18
CA ARG A 32 -3.83 14.75 -12.81
C ARG A 32 -3.34 13.34 -13.15
N ASP A 33 -2.87 13.12 -14.37
CA ASP A 33 -2.44 11.80 -14.83
C ASP A 33 -1.18 11.32 -14.08
N GLY A 34 -0.25 12.24 -13.81
CA GLY A 34 0.91 11.96 -12.94
C GLY A 34 0.51 11.61 -11.50
N LEU A 35 -0.52 12.25 -10.96
CA LEU A 35 -1.07 11.94 -9.64
C LEU A 35 -1.71 10.55 -9.59
N ILE A 36 -2.49 10.18 -10.62
CA ILE A 36 -3.07 8.83 -10.76
C ILE A 36 -1.97 7.77 -10.78
N GLN A 37 -0.88 8.00 -11.52
CA GLN A 37 0.25 7.06 -11.58
C GLN A 37 0.93 6.92 -10.21
N ARG A 38 1.14 8.02 -9.47
CA ARG A 38 1.70 7.99 -8.12
C ARG A 38 0.79 7.23 -7.15
N PHE A 39 -0.53 7.38 -7.28
CA PHE A 39 -1.50 6.63 -6.50
C PHE A 39 -1.38 5.13 -6.77
N ALA A 40 -1.43 4.71 -8.05
CA ALA A 40 -1.32 3.31 -8.44
C ALA A 40 -0.03 2.66 -7.92
N PHE A 41 1.11 3.35 -8.06
CA PHE A 41 2.40 2.88 -7.54
C PHE A 41 2.42 2.75 -6.01
N THR A 42 1.87 3.74 -5.31
CA THR A 42 1.81 3.73 -3.83
C THR A 42 0.91 2.60 -3.34
N TYR A 43 -0.22 2.37 -4.00
CA TYR A 43 -1.16 1.30 -3.66
C TYR A 43 -0.54 -0.10 -3.86
N GLU A 44 0.16 -0.32 -4.97
CA GLU A 44 0.96 -1.53 -5.22
C GLU A 44 2.01 -1.76 -4.11
N LEU A 45 2.70 -0.70 -3.66
CA LEU A 45 3.66 -0.79 -2.56
C LEU A 45 2.99 -1.12 -1.22
N CYS A 46 1.79 -0.60 -0.94
CA CYS A 46 1.02 -0.98 0.24
C CYS A 46 0.80 -2.50 0.28
N HIS A 47 0.36 -3.10 -0.82
CA HIS A 47 0.11 -4.55 -0.89
C HIS A 47 1.38 -5.37 -0.72
N ARG A 48 2.46 -4.97 -1.40
CA ARG A 48 3.76 -5.65 -1.26
C ARG A 48 4.31 -5.55 0.16
N THR A 49 4.16 -4.40 0.81
CA THR A 49 4.59 -4.19 2.19
C THR A 49 3.75 -5.03 3.16
N LEU A 50 2.43 -5.05 2.97
CA LEU A 50 1.51 -5.88 3.76
C LEU A 50 1.87 -7.37 3.66
N ARG A 51 2.11 -7.87 2.44
CA ARG A 51 2.53 -9.26 2.23
C ARG A 51 3.85 -9.58 2.91
N ARG A 52 4.86 -8.70 2.79
CA ARG A 52 6.16 -8.88 3.46
C ARG A 52 6.02 -8.91 4.97
N PHE A 53 5.24 -7.98 5.54
CA PHE A 53 4.99 -7.95 6.99
C PHE A 53 4.34 -9.25 7.47
N LEU A 54 3.25 -9.68 6.81
CA LEU A 54 2.57 -10.93 7.17
C LEU A 54 3.50 -12.14 7.02
N ARG A 55 4.35 -12.14 5.98
CA ARG A 55 5.34 -13.21 5.75
C ARG A 55 6.37 -13.31 6.87
N GLU A 56 6.88 -12.17 7.35
CA GLU A 56 7.82 -12.15 8.47
C GLU A 56 7.17 -12.61 9.79
N ALA A 57 5.86 -12.46 9.93
CA ALA A 57 5.11 -12.86 11.12
C ALA A 57 4.53 -14.29 11.08
N ALA A 58 4.51 -14.94 9.92
CA ALA A 58 3.85 -16.23 9.73
C ALA A 58 4.70 -17.43 10.15
N ALA A 59 4.04 -18.43 10.75
CA ALA A 59 4.65 -19.73 11.04
C ALA A 59 4.94 -20.56 9.78
N SER A 60 4.17 -20.35 8.70
CA SER A 60 4.32 -21.00 7.39
C SER A 60 4.37 -19.94 6.28
N PRO A 61 5.57 -19.39 5.96
CA PRO A 61 5.72 -18.32 4.97
C PRO A 61 5.30 -18.68 3.54
N ASP A 62 5.36 -19.97 3.17
CA ASP A 62 5.10 -20.44 1.80
C ASP A 62 3.60 -20.39 1.46
N GLU A 63 2.72 -20.54 2.45
CA GLU A 63 1.27 -20.41 2.28
C GLU A 63 0.87 -18.97 1.92
N LEU A 64 1.60 -17.99 2.47
CA LEU A 64 1.36 -16.57 2.17
C LEU A 64 1.73 -16.18 0.75
N ASP A 65 2.70 -16.85 0.11
CA ASP A 65 3.07 -16.55 -1.26
C ASP A 65 1.98 -16.99 -2.26
N GLN A 66 1.15 -17.96 -1.89
CA GLN A 66 0.04 -18.46 -2.72
C GLN A 66 -1.26 -17.66 -2.55
N MET A 67 -1.34 -16.79 -1.54
CA MET A 67 -2.56 -16.01 -1.29
C MET A 67 -2.88 -15.03 -2.41
N GLY A 68 -4.11 -15.11 -2.90
CA GLY A 68 -4.71 -14.10 -3.75
C GLY A 68 -4.88 -12.77 -3.02
N PHE A 69 -5.23 -11.71 -3.76
CA PHE A 69 -5.37 -10.37 -3.21
C PHE A 69 -6.41 -10.29 -2.08
N ALA A 70 -7.59 -10.90 -2.26
CA ALA A 70 -8.65 -10.88 -1.26
C ALA A 70 -8.23 -11.54 0.06
N ASP A 71 -7.49 -12.66 -0.02
CA ASP A 71 -6.99 -13.37 1.16
C ASP A 71 -5.91 -12.58 1.88
N LEU A 72 -5.01 -11.93 1.13
CA LEU A 72 -4.03 -11.01 1.69
C LEU A 72 -4.67 -9.87 2.48
N ILE A 73 -5.74 -9.27 1.95
CA ILE A 73 -6.48 -8.20 2.64
C ILE A 73 -7.16 -8.71 3.91
N ARG A 74 -7.77 -9.90 3.85
CA ARG A 74 -8.39 -10.52 5.03
C ARG A 74 -7.37 -10.82 6.13
N ALA A 75 -6.25 -11.44 5.77
CA ALA A 75 -5.15 -11.70 6.69
C ALA A 75 -4.59 -10.41 7.31
N GLY A 76 -4.45 -9.34 6.52
CA GLY A 76 -4.08 -8.01 7.02
C GLY A 76 -5.10 -7.41 7.98
N GLY A 77 -6.39 -7.68 7.74
CA GLY A 77 -7.49 -7.32 8.63
C GLY A 77 -7.45 -8.05 9.97
N GLU A 78 -7.33 -9.37 9.93
CA GLU A 78 -7.22 -10.24 11.11
C GLU A 78 -5.99 -9.92 11.96
N ALA A 79 -4.88 -9.53 11.32
CA ALA A 79 -3.66 -9.05 11.98
C ALA A 79 -3.79 -7.61 12.54
N GLY A 80 -4.93 -6.94 12.36
CA GLY A 80 -5.16 -5.57 12.85
C GLY A 80 -4.42 -4.47 12.09
N LEU A 81 -3.88 -4.78 10.90
CA LEU A 81 -3.11 -3.84 10.08
C LEU A 81 -4.00 -2.94 9.22
N LEU A 82 -5.25 -3.36 8.98
CA LEU A 82 -6.22 -2.65 8.14
C LEU A 82 -7.46 -2.25 8.95
N ARG A 83 -7.86 -0.98 8.86
CA ARG A 83 -8.97 -0.41 9.65
C ARG A 83 -10.35 -0.99 9.32
N ALA A 84 -10.57 -1.40 8.07
CA ALA A 84 -11.88 -1.83 7.58
C ALA A 84 -12.32 -3.23 8.05
N PHE A 85 -11.44 -3.99 8.70
CA PHE A 85 -11.73 -5.35 9.19
C PHE A 85 -11.93 -5.44 10.71
N ARG A 86 -11.92 -4.30 11.40
CA ARG A 86 -12.10 -4.24 12.85
C ARG A 86 -13.60 -4.24 13.16
N ASN A 87 -14.26 -5.40 13.04
CA ASN A 87 -15.52 -5.80 13.68
C ASN A 87 -16.05 -7.12 13.06
N PHE A 88 -15.75 -8.25 13.69
CA PHE A 88 -16.70 -9.30 14.13
C PHE A 88 -16.07 -10.05 15.29
#